data_AF-A0A453ABL6-F1
#
_entry.id   AF-A0A453ABL6-F1
#
_cell.length_a   1.000
_cell.length_b   1.000
_cell.length_c   1.000
_cell.angle_alpha   90.00
_cell.angle_beta   90.00
_cell.angle_gamma   90.00
#
_symmetry.space_group_name_H-M   'P 1'
#
loop_
_entity.id
_entity.type
_entity.pdbx_description
1 polymer ?
#
loop_
_entity_poly.entity_id
_entity_poly.type
_entity_poly.pdbx_seq_one_letter_code
_entity_poly.pdbx_strand_id
1 'polypeptide(L)'
;TFDESSLDKCLVGLSRHWLTDRLKSFLDEQGISYAVAKKKKGMTVGFVTFETVEQLRNAVEVLKENRSGGKQIKIADANRRSHQKLHAEGPVSNNGAATENSSDAAAPADGASGPEAAGASKRTVRDAVTPLAHMAYSDQLEHKKSSVAQLLKKLTRNAKKACPADVTLPDWISNAKQIGGLSCKLEGILESPVIDGYRNKCEFSVGHSLAGKKTVGFMLGNFREGVTAVEEPVDCPNVSAMSCKYAMIFQDFLQLSCLPAWNRVDNSGFWRQFTVREGRSPAQAVVAQDTQTQISEVMIIIQVCSTGVDEVLMKDEFAKLSKTLVQGAATCSPPLPLTTIVVQDHVGISNVAPADCPLIPLLAPEVDQSEEGAVDKTRIHDHISNLRFSLSPTAFFQKDCTPLLVIGPISIRTHYFLTYAVGLEQLA
;
A
#
# COMPACT_ATOMS: atom_id res chain seq x y z
N THR A 1 32.36 -10.81 -7.30
CA THR A 1 32.26 -11.69 -8.48
C THR A 1 31.02 -11.26 -9.22
N PHE A 2 31.15 -10.89 -10.49
CA PHE A 2 30.02 -10.53 -11.35
C PHE A 2 29.78 -11.69 -12.30
N ASP A 3 28.52 -11.99 -12.57
CA ASP A 3 28.14 -13.06 -13.48
C ASP A 3 28.38 -12.62 -14.94
N GLU A 4 29.30 -13.27 -15.66
CA GLU A 4 29.56 -12.96 -17.08
C GLU A 4 28.39 -13.33 -18.00
N SER A 5 27.43 -14.14 -17.53
CA SER A 5 26.26 -14.54 -18.33
C SER A 5 25.18 -13.46 -18.42
N SER A 6 25.23 -12.44 -17.55
CA SER A 6 24.27 -11.32 -17.55
C SER A 6 24.92 -10.04 -18.07
N LEU A 7 24.40 -9.48 -19.16
CA LEU A 7 24.88 -8.20 -19.72
C LEU A 7 24.21 -6.97 -19.08
N ASP A 8 23.22 -7.18 -18.22
CA ASP A 8 22.54 -6.13 -17.45
C ASP A 8 23.30 -5.90 -16.12
N LYS A 9 23.94 -4.74 -15.96
CA LYS A 9 24.71 -4.38 -14.77
C LYS A 9 24.20 -3.13 -14.05
N CYS A 10 24.42 -3.12 -12.75
CA CYS A 10 24.17 -2.00 -11.85
C CYS A 10 25.50 -1.35 -11.45
N LEU A 11 25.65 -0.07 -11.78
CA LEU A 11 26.76 0.76 -11.32
C LEU A 11 26.38 1.40 -9.98
N VAL A 12 27.10 1.05 -8.92
CA VAL A 12 26.89 1.51 -7.55
C VAL A 12 27.95 2.53 -7.17
N GLY A 13 27.57 3.64 -6.52
CA GLY A 13 28.51 4.67 -6.07
C GLY A 13 28.48 5.95 -6.90
N LEU A 14 27.51 6.08 -7.81
CA LEU A 14 27.31 7.26 -8.63
C LEU A 14 26.80 8.45 -7.81
N SER A 15 27.11 9.68 -8.25
CA SER A 15 26.60 10.90 -7.62
C SER A 15 25.06 10.99 -7.69
N ARG A 16 24.43 11.48 -6.60
CA ARG A 16 22.98 11.71 -6.53
C ARG A 16 22.50 12.81 -7.48
N HIS A 17 23.40 13.70 -7.91
CA HIS A 17 23.09 14.81 -8.80
C HIS A 17 23.13 14.44 -10.28
N TRP A 18 23.67 13.27 -10.64
CA TRP A 18 23.74 12.83 -12.02
C TRP A 18 22.35 12.43 -12.55
N LEU A 19 22.09 12.86 -13.79
CA LEU A 19 21.00 12.40 -14.62
C LEU A 19 21.50 11.35 -15.62
N THR A 20 20.57 10.79 -16.41
CA THR A 20 20.91 9.78 -17.44
C THR A 20 21.95 10.32 -18.42
N ASP A 21 21.83 11.57 -18.88
CA ASP A 21 22.77 12.13 -19.85
C ASP A 21 24.18 12.27 -19.28
N ARG A 22 24.33 12.68 -18.01
CA ARG A 22 25.65 12.75 -17.37
C ARG A 22 26.28 11.36 -17.19
N LEU A 23 25.46 10.33 -16.93
CA LEU A 23 25.95 8.95 -16.88
C LEU A 23 26.45 8.49 -18.26
N LYS A 24 25.69 8.78 -19.32
CA LYS A 24 26.09 8.47 -20.70
C LYS A 24 27.41 9.15 -21.06
N SER A 25 27.50 10.48 -20.87
CA SER A 25 28.73 11.22 -21.12
C SER A 25 29.92 10.68 -20.32
N PHE A 26 29.71 10.26 -19.07
CA PHE A 26 30.77 9.64 -18.29
C PHE A 26 31.23 8.30 -18.89
N LEU A 27 30.32 7.43 -19.32
CA LEU A 27 30.69 6.16 -19.95
C LEU A 27 31.43 6.39 -21.27
N ASP A 28 30.98 7.37 -22.06
CA ASP A 28 31.62 7.76 -23.33
C ASP A 28 33.02 8.36 -23.09
N GLU A 29 33.18 9.24 -22.08
CA GLU A 29 34.46 9.81 -21.63
C GLU A 29 35.45 8.71 -21.20
N GLN A 30 34.96 7.58 -20.71
CA GLN A 30 35.78 6.42 -20.31
C GLN A 30 35.96 5.38 -21.43
N GLY A 31 35.44 5.63 -22.64
CA GLY A 31 35.55 4.69 -23.76
C GLY A 31 34.75 3.40 -23.57
N ILE A 32 33.74 3.41 -22.70
CA ILE A 32 32.91 2.23 -22.40
C ILE A 32 31.71 2.22 -23.34
N SER A 33 31.63 1.24 -24.24
CA SER A 33 30.47 1.02 -25.10
C SER A 33 29.32 0.31 -24.36
N TYR A 34 28.07 0.68 -24.64
CA TYR A 34 26.86 0.12 -24.02
C TYR A 34 25.66 0.20 -24.97
N ALA A 35 24.68 -0.70 -24.80
CA ALA A 35 23.41 -0.66 -25.51
C ALA A 35 22.47 0.39 -24.91
N VAL A 36 22.32 0.35 -23.57
CA VAL A 36 21.38 1.21 -22.84
C VAL A 36 21.98 1.60 -21.51
N ALA A 37 21.94 2.89 -21.17
CA ALA A 37 22.30 3.40 -19.85
C ALA A 37 21.15 4.26 -19.29
N LYS A 38 20.79 4.02 -18.02
CA LYS A 38 19.71 4.73 -17.32
C LYS A 38 20.13 5.13 -15.91
N LYS A 39 19.81 6.37 -15.54
CA LYS A 39 19.99 6.88 -14.17
C LYS A 39 18.84 7.79 -13.74
N LYS A 40 18.30 7.52 -12.55
CA LYS A 40 17.30 8.37 -11.91
C LYS A 40 17.97 9.38 -10.97
N LYS A 41 17.53 10.65 -11.05
CA LYS A 41 17.95 11.73 -10.14
C LYS A 41 17.75 11.31 -8.68
N GLY A 42 18.69 11.63 -7.81
CA GLY A 42 18.64 11.32 -6.38
C GLY A 42 19.15 9.92 -6.00
N MET A 43 19.22 8.97 -6.94
CA MET A 43 19.76 7.64 -6.67
C MET A 43 21.30 7.63 -6.78
N THR A 44 21.97 6.81 -5.97
CA THR A 44 23.43 6.56 -6.06
C THR A 44 23.79 5.38 -6.96
N VAL A 45 22.80 4.86 -7.69
CA VAL A 45 22.95 3.73 -8.62
C VAL A 45 22.53 4.14 -10.03
N GLY A 46 23.03 3.41 -11.03
CA GLY A 46 22.65 3.52 -12.44
C GLY A 46 22.69 2.15 -13.09
N PHE A 47 21.92 1.95 -14.14
CA PHE A 47 21.82 0.66 -14.83
C PHE A 47 22.39 0.78 -16.23
N VAL A 48 23.21 -0.19 -16.62
CA VAL A 48 23.86 -0.26 -17.93
C VAL A 48 23.67 -1.66 -18.48
N THR A 49 23.17 -1.75 -19.71
CA THR A 49 23.07 -2.98 -20.49
C THR A 49 24.16 -2.97 -21.56
N PHE A 50 24.99 -4.00 -21.59
CA PHE A 50 26.04 -4.19 -22.59
C PHE A 50 25.53 -5.04 -23.77
N GLU A 51 26.12 -4.89 -24.94
CA GLU A 51 25.80 -5.71 -26.12
C GLU A 51 26.60 -7.02 -26.14
N THR A 52 27.83 -6.99 -25.59
CA THR A 52 28.75 -8.14 -25.60
C THR A 52 29.47 -8.33 -24.28
N VAL A 53 29.98 -9.54 -24.04
CA VAL A 53 30.75 -9.86 -22.83
C VAL A 53 32.09 -9.12 -22.85
N GLU A 54 32.64 -8.84 -24.03
CA GLU A 54 33.87 -8.06 -24.21
C GLU A 54 33.70 -6.61 -23.74
N GLN A 55 32.55 -5.98 -24.05
CA GLN A 55 32.22 -4.64 -23.56
C GLN A 55 32.10 -4.62 -22.03
N LEU A 56 31.48 -5.66 -21.45
CA LEU A 56 31.37 -5.81 -20.00
C LEU A 56 32.74 -5.97 -19.34
N ARG A 57 33.63 -6.82 -19.89
CA ARG A 57 34.98 -7.02 -19.36
C ARG A 57 35.81 -5.73 -19.41
N ASN A 58 35.75 -5.02 -20.55
CA ASN A 58 36.38 -3.71 -20.69
C ASN A 58 35.85 -2.72 -19.64
N ALA A 59 34.53 -2.62 -19.47
CA ALA A 59 33.93 -1.73 -18.48
C ALA A 59 34.37 -2.05 -17.05
N VAL A 60 34.49 -3.34 -16.69
CA VAL A 60 34.97 -3.77 -15.37
C VAL A 60 36.43 -3.36 -15.15
N GLU A 61 37.28 -3.50 -16.17
CA GLU A 61 38.70 -3.15 -16.11
C GLU A 61 38.88 -1.63 -15.98
N VAL A 62 38.26 -0.87 -16.89
CA VAL A 62 38.33 0.61 -16.90
C VAL A 62 37.79 1.21 -15.61
N LEU A 63 36.66 0.72 -15.09
CA LEU A 63 36.06 1.24 -13.84
C LEU A 63 36.81 0.80 -12.57
N LYS A 64 37.65 -0.25 -12.64
CA LYS A 64 38.58 -0.61 -11.55
C LYS A 64 39.84 0.25 -11.55
N GLU A 65 40.35 0.60 -12.73
CA GLU A 65 41.60 1.36 -12.89
C GLU A 65 41.42 2.86 -12.65
N ASN A 66 40.22 3.39 -12.82
CA ASN A 66 39.92 4.81 -12.61
C ASN A 66 39.89 5.20 -11.11
N ARG A 67 41.07 5.30 -10.50
CA ARG A 67 41.28 5.79 -9.12
C ARG A 67 41.20 7.32 -8.99
N SER A 68 40.74 8.01 -10.01
CA SER A 68 40.78 9.47 -10.14
C SER A 68 39.66 10.16 -9.33
N GLY A 69 39.87 10.37 -8.03
CA GLY A 69 39.31 11.50 -7.28
C GLY A 69 37.88 11.41 -6.73
N GLY A 70 37.25 10.23 -6.65
CA GLY A 70 35.90 10.08 -6.10
C GLY A 70 35.56 8.67 -5.58
N LYS A 71 34.42 8.57 -4.86
CA LYS A 71 33.87 7.31 -4.31
C LYS A 71 33.88 6.20 -5.37
N GLN A 72 34.44 5.04 -5.04
CA GLN A 72 34.60 3.89 -5.95
C GLN A 72 33.26 3.49 -6.61
N ILE A 73 33.20 3.55 -7.94
CA ILE A 73 32.06 3.05 -8.71
C ILE A 73 32.24 1.54 -8.86
N LYS A 74 31.31 0.76 -8.28
CA LYS A 74 31.34 -0.70 -8.32
C LYS A 74 30.33 -1.21 -9.34
N ILE A 75 30.72 -2.20 -10.14
CA ILE A 75 29.79 -2.94 -10.99
C ILE A 75 29.24 -4.12 -10.17
N ALA A 76 27.92 -4.18 -10.05
CA ALA A 76 27.18 -5.30 -9.50
C ALA A 76 26.23 -5.85 -10.56
N ASP A 77 25.82 -7.11 -10.43
CA ASP A 77 24.81 -7.68 -11.32
C ASP A 77 23.48 -6.91 -11.13
N ALA A 78 22.86 -6.50 -12.24
CA ALA A 78 21.53 -5.95 -12.13
C ALA A 78 20.59 -7.11 -11.78
N ASN A 79 19.97 -7.06 -10.60
CA ASN A 79 18.87 -7.95 -10.25
C ASN A 79 17.65 -7.59 -11.12
N ARG A 80 17.70 -7.97 -12.39
CA ARG A 80 16.52 -8.13 -13.22
C ARG A 80 15.86 -9.40 -12.73
N ARG A 81 14.68 -9.29 -12.10
CA ARG A 81 13.84 -10.47 -11.87
C ARG A 81 13.33 -10.95 -13.22
N SER A 82 14.15 -11.72 -13.93
CA SER A 82 13.74 -12.49 -15.09
C SER A 82 13.28 -13.87 -14.61
N HIS A 83 12.00 -14.11 -14.81
CA HIS A 83 11.34 -15.39 -14.63
C HIS A 83 11.71 -16.31 -15.81
N GLN A 84 12.54 -17.32 -15.59
CA GLN A 84 12.47 -18.57 -16.34
C GLN A 84 12.85 -19.76 -15.46
N LYS A 85 12.16 -20.87 -15.68
CA LYS A 85 11.83 -21.95 -14.76
C LYS A 85 12.60 -23.21 -15.20
N LEU A 86 13.01 -24.06 -14.24
CA LEU A 86 12.92 -25.54 -14.19
C LEU A 86 14.15 -26.24 -13.57
N HIS A 87 13.87 -26.86 -12.41
CA HIS A 87 14.46 -28.03 -11.71
C HIS A 87 15.93 -28.47 -11.90
N ALA A 88 16.65 -28.59 -10.77
CA ALA A 88 17.23 -29.85 -10.27
C ALA A 88 17.73 -29.71 -8.82
N GLU A 89 17.87 -30.84 -8.15
CA GLU A 89 17.91 -31.11 -6.70
C GLU A 89 19.31 -30.96 -6.03
N GLY A 90 19.31 -30.84 -4.68
CA GLY A 90 20.36 -31.41 -3.82
C GLY A 90 21.52 -30.51 -3.34
N PRO A 91 22.24 -30.86 -2.24
CA PRO A 91 22.42 -29.93 -1.12
C PRO A 91 23.88 -29.69 -0.64
N VAL A 92 24.02 -28.72 0.29
CA VAL A 92 25.10 -28.50 1.30
C VAL A 92 26.52 -28.14 0.81
N SER A 93 27.02 -26.95 1.19
CA SER A 93 28.18 -26.83 2.10
C SER A 93 28.57 -25.40 2.45
N ASN A 94 28.70 -25.19 3.75
CA ASN A 94 29.56 -24.22 4.41
C ASN A 94 30.95 -24.15 3.76
N ASN A 95 31.51 -22.94 3.67
CA ASN A 95 32.81 -22.65 4.27
C ASN A 95 33.06 -21.14 4.25
N GLY A 96 33.32 -20.59 5.43
CA GLY A 96 33.76 -19.22 5.63
C GLY A 96 35.27 -19.07 5.54
N ALA A 97 35.69 -17.81 5.42
CA ALA A 97 36.94 -17.22 5.90
C ALA A 97 36.81 -15.70 5.61
N ALA A 98 36.55 -14.83 6.59
CA ALA A 98 37.42 -14.37 7.68
C ALA A 98 38.69 -13.66 7.18
N THR A 99 38.77 -12.35 7.45
CA THR A 99 39.90 -11.54 8.00
C THR A 99 39.47 -10.08 7.89
N GLU A 100 38.99 -9.44 8.96
CA GLU A 100 39.74 -8.81 10.06
C GLU A 100 40.52 -7.56 9.65
N ASN A 101 40.13 -6.40 10.19
CA ASN A 101 41.02 -5.61 11.05
C ASN A 101 40.24 -4.55 11.86
N SER A 102 40.32 -4.72 13.17
CA SER A 102 39.83 -3.87 14.26
C SER A 102 40.86 -2.82 14.68
N SER A 103 40.39 -1.75 15.32
CA SER A 103 40.99 -1.02 16.47
C SER A 103 40.34 0.37 16.55
N ASP A 104 39.93 0.96 17.67
CA ASP A 104 39.98 0.56 19.07
C ASP A 104 39.16 1.52 19.96
N ALA A 105 38.90 1.06 21.19
CA ALA A 105 38.56 1.78 22.43
C ALA A 105 37.08 2.15 22.72
N ALA A 106 36.52 1.98 23.92
CA ALA A 106 36.81 1.18 25.12
C ALA A 106 35.55 1.25 26.03
N ALA A 107 35.20 0.16 26.71
CA ALA A 107 34.07 0.02 27.66
C ALA A 107 34.45 0.46 29.11
N PRO A 108 33.50 0.48 30.06
CA PRO A 108 33.18 -0.72 30.88
C PRO A 108 31.66 -0.96 31.03
N ALA A 109 31.13 -2.17 30.82
CA ALA A 109 31.05 -3.35 31.70
C ALA A 109 30.01 -3.24 32.85
N ASP A 110 28.83 -3.82 32.66
CA ASP A 110 28.27 -4.85 33.55
C ASP A 110 27.12 -5.61 32.85
N GLY A 111 27.10 -6.94 33.01
CA GLY A 111 26.42 -7.86 32.11
C GLY A 111 25.03 -8.36 32.53
N ALA A 112 24.26 -8.81 31.56
CA ALA A 112 23.44 -10.03 31.62
C ALA A 112 22.77 -10.29 30.25
N SER A 113 23.02 -11.50 29.71
CA SER A 113 22.17 -12.28 28.79
C SER A 113 21.53 -11.59 27.56
N GLY A 114 22.01 -11.98 26.37
CA GLY A 114 21.22 -11.92 25.13
C GLY A 114 20.01 -12.88 25.16
N PRO A 115 19.16 -12.90 24.11
CA PRO A 115 19.67 -13.18 22.77
C PRO A 115 19.00 -12.37 21.63
N GLU A 116 19.44 -12.70 20.42
CA GLU A 116 18.75 -12.54 19.13
C GLU A 116 18.99 -11.27 18.32
N ALA A 117 19.96 -11.42 17.41
CA ALA A 117 20.07 -10.71 16.17
C ALA A 117 18.71 -10.67 15.45
N ALA A 118 18.18 -9.47 15.28
CA ALA A 118 17.06 -9.19 14.40
C ALA A 118 17.42 -9.62 12.98
N GLY A 119 16.98 -10.83 12.61
CA GLY A 119 16.83 -11.22 11.22
C GLY A 119 15.98 -10.17 10.52
N ALA A 120 16.31 -9.84 9.27
CA ALA A 120 15.50 -8.97 8.44
C ALA A 120 14.07 -9.55 8.37
N SER A 121 13.18 -9.03 9.21
CA SER A 121 11.79 -9.46 9.30
C SER A 121 11.17 -9.36 7.91
N LYS A 122 10.65 -10.49 7.41
CA LYS A 122 9.87 -10.50 6.17
C LYS A 122 8.66 -9.60 6.42
N ARG A 123 8.59 -8.46 5.73
CA ARG A 123 7.48 -7.49 5.83
C ARG A 123 6.15 -8.23 5.71
N THR A 124 5.32 -8.11 6.74
CA THR A 124 4.02 -8.77 6.80
C THR A 124 2.93 -7.89 6.23
N VAL A 125 1.75 -8.47 5.97
CA VAL A 125 0.56 -7.70 5.60
C VAL A 125 0.19 -6.70 6.70
N ARG A 126 0.24 -7.12 7.96
CA ARG A 126 0.00 -6.27 9.14
C ARG A 126 0.90 -5.05 9.15
N ASP A 127 2.18 -5.19 8.83
CA ASP A 127 3.12 -4.06 8.73
C ASP A 127 2.76 -3.10 7.60
N ALA A 128 2.23 -3.64 6.49
CA ALA A 128 1.84 -2.84 5.33
C ALA A 128 0.56 -2.04 5.55
N VAL A 129 -0.46 -2.61 6.22
CA VAL A 129 -1.78 -1.98 6.39
C VAL A 129 -2.00 -1.33 7.75
N THR A 130 -1.27 -1.78 8.78
CA THR A 130 -1.37 -1.29 10.16
C THR A 130 0.02 -1.10 10.78
N PRO A 131 0.81 -0.13 10.29
CA PRO A 131 2.22 0.01 10.65
C PRO A 131 2.46 0.29 12.16
N LEU A 132 1.45 0.80 12.87
CA LEU A 132 1.53 1.08 14.31
C LEU A 132 0.94 -0.03 15.19
N ALA A 133 0.44 -1.14 14.61
CA ALA A 133 -0.24 -2.19 15.37
C ALA A 133 0.68 -3.01 16.29
N HIS A 134 2.00 -2.80 16.23
CA HIS A 134 2.96 -3.36 17.18
C HIS A 134 3.01 -2.56 18.50
N MET A 135 2.44 -1.35 18.53
CA MET A 135 2.43 -0.47 19.70
C MET A 135 1.11 -0.61 20.47
N ALA A 136 1.16 -0.44 21.79
CA ALA A 136 -0.03 -0.28 22.61
C ALA A 136 -0.83 0.95 22.15
N TYR A 137 -2.16 0.90 22.26
CA TYR A 137 -3.01 1.95 21.72
C TYR A 137 -2.73 3.34 22.34
N SER A 138 -2.43 3.41 23.63
CA SER A 138 -1.97 4.64 24.31
C SER A 138 -0.74 5.24 23.65
N ASP A 139 0.23 4.40 23.28
CA ASP A 139 1.47 4.82 22.66
C ASP A 139 1.24 5.28 21.21
N GLN A 140 0.28 4.65 20.51
CA GLN A 140 -0.15 5.13 19.19
C GLN A 140 -0.73 6.55 19.26
N LEU A 141 -1.53 6.84 20.31
CA LEU A 141 -2.13 8.16 20.51
C LEU A 141 -1.07 9.22 20.80
N GLU A 142 -0.12 8.92 21.69
CA GLU A 142 0.97 9.86 22.00
C GLU A 142 1.92 10.02 20.81
N HIS A 143 2.20 8.95 20.05
CA HIS A 143 2.95 9.03 18.80
C HIS A 143 2.28 9.95 17.76
N LYS A 144 0.95 9.81 17.57
CA LYS A 144 0.16 10.68 16.68
C LYS A 144 0.18 12.13 17.17
N LYS A 145 -0.04 12.36 18.46
CA LYS A 145 -0.01 13.70 19.09
C LYS A 145 1.35 14.37 18.90
N SER A 146 2.43 13.64 19.18
CA SER A 146 3.80 14.10 18.97
C SER A 146 4.07 14.42 17.49
N SER A 147 3.63 13.57 16.57
CA SER A 147 3.78 13.79 15.12
C SER A 147 3.07 15.05 14.66
N VAL A 148 1.82 15.28 15.09
CA VAL A 148 1.06 16.50 14.80
C VAL A 148 1.77 17.72 15.40
N ALA A 149 2.22 17.65 16.65
CA ALA A 149 2.94 18.75 17.29
C ALA A 149 4.22 19.13 16.52
N GLN A 150 4.99 18.15 16.04
CA GLN A 150 6.17 18.41 15.22
C GLN A 150 5.82 19.03 13.86
N LEU A 151 4.73 18.59 13.22
CA LEU A 151 4.24 19.19 11.99
C LEU A 151 3.84 20.65 12.20
N LEU A 152 3.12 20.97 13.29
CA LEU A 152 2.71 22.33 13.64
C LEU A 152 3.94 23.23 13.90
N LYS A 153 4.96 22.72 14.62
CA LYS A 153 6.24 23.44 14.79
C LYS A 153 6.94 23.70 13.46
N LYS A 154 6.98 22.70 12.57
CA LYS A 154 7.58 22.81 11.24
C LYS A 154 6.82 23.85 10.40
N LEU A 155 5.50 23.87 10.46
CA LEU A 155 4.66 24.87 9.80
C LEU A 155 4.98 26.29 10.29
N THR A 156 4.98 26.52 11.60
CA THR A 156 5.34 27.84 12.18
C THR A 156 6.73 28.29 11.70
N ARG A 157 7.72 27.40 11.76
CA ARG A 157 9.10 27.72 11.34
C ARG A 157 9.17 28.06 9.85
N ASN A 158 8.48 27.29 9.01
CA ASN A 158 8.49 27.51 7.57
C ASN A 158 7.73 28.78 7.19
N ALA A 159 6.58 29.04 7.81
CA ALA A 159 5.81 30.27 7.60
C ALA A 159 6.63 31.51 8.00
N LYS A 160 7.28 31.48 9.18
CA LYS A 160 8.16 32.56 9.61
C LYS A 160 9.31 32.82 8.65
N LYS A 161 9.90 31.77 8.06
CA LYS A 161 10.99 31.90 7.07
C LYS A 161 10.51 32.42 5.72
N ALA A 162 9.26 32.14 5.37
CA ALA A 162 8.65 32.59 4.12
C ALA A 162 8.18 34.05 4.19
N CYS A 163 7.92 34.58 5.39
CA CYS A 163 7.60 35.99 5.59
C CYS A 163 8.82 36.87 5.25
N PRO A 164 8.67 37.85 4.33
CA PRO A 164 9.68 38.87 4.08
C PRO A 164 10.02 39.67 5.36
N ALA A 165 11.25 40.15 5.48
CA ALA A 165 11.73 40.84 6.68
C ALA A 165 11.04 42.19 6.93
N ASP A 166 10.45 42.78 5.89
CA ASP A 166 9.72 44.05 5.87
C ASP A 166 8.21 43.90 6.13
N VAL A 167 7.72 42.68 6.28
CA VAL A 167 6.30 42.39 6.55
C VAL A 167 6.12 41.99 8.02
N THR A 168 5.20 42.66 8.71
CA THR A 168 4.82 42.30 10.08
C THR A 168 4.33 40.85 10.14
N LEU A 169 4.91 40.06 11.04
CA LEU A 169 4.52 38.67 11.22
C LEU A 169 3.07 38.57 11.71
N PRO A 170 2.23 37.70 11.10
CA PRO A 170 0.90 37.38 11.62
C PRO A 170 0.91 37.00 13.10
N ASP A 171 -0.14 37.38 13.83
CA ASP A 171 -0.26 37.16 15.27
C ASP A 171 -0.04 35.71 15.69
N TRP A 172 -0.57 34.74 14.92
CA TRP A 172 -0.40 33.32 15.22
C TRP A 172 1.07 32.85 15.15
N ILE A 173 1.91 33.48 14.32
CA ILE A 173 3.36 33.21 14.25
C ILE A 173 4.07 33.91 15.41
N SER A 174 3.72 35.16 15.67
CA SER A 174 4.31 35.96 16.75
C SER A 174 4.05 35.33 18.12
N ASN A 175 2.82 34.85 18.34
CA ASN A 175 2.38 34.22 19.60
C ASN A 175 2.75 32.74 19.71
N ALA A 176 3.25 32.10 18.64
CA ALA A 176 3.59 30.68 18.63
C ALA A 176 4.54 30.26 19.76
N LYS A 177 5.48 31.14 20.17
CA LYS A 177 6.40 30.86 21.30
C LYS A 177 5.67 30.57 22.61
N GLN A 178 4.53 31.22 22.87
CA GLN A 178 3.74 31.05 24.09
C GLN A 178 3.09 29.65 24.16
N ILE A 179 2.88 29.02 23.01
CA ILE A 179 2.30 27.68 22.87
C ILE A 179 3.35 26.65 22.44
N GLY A 180 4.61 26.83 22.84
CA GLY A 180 5.68 25.86 22.58
C GLY A 180 6.12 25.77 21.11
N GLY A 181 5.92 26.84 20.33
CA GLY A 181 6.28 26.94 18.92
C GLY A 181 5.25 26.36 17.94
N LEU A 182 4.09 25.92 18.44
CA LEU A 182 3.00 25.40 17.62
C LEU A 182 2.32 26.55 16.84
N SER A 183 1.69 26.23 15.71
CA SER A 183 0.94 27.21 14.91
C SER A 183 -0.45 27.51 15.50
N CYS A 184 -0.95 26.62 16.36
CA CYS A 184 -2.20 26.75 17.10
C CYS A 184 -2.17 25.84 18.34
N LYS A 185 -3.11 26.02 19.27
CA LYS A 185 -3.27 25.13 20.43
C LYS A 185 -3.61 23.71 19.94
N LEU A 186 -2.92 22.70 20.46
CA LEU A 186 -3.20 21.29 20.21
C LEU A 186 -3.98 20.72 21.39
N GLU A 187 -5.24 20.33 21.18
CA GLU A 187 -6.10 19.75 22.22
C GLU A 187 -5.79 18.28 22.54
N GLY A 188 -5.06 17.60 21.66
CA GLY A 188 -4.75 16.18 21.78
C GLY A 188 -5.38 15.37 20.65
N ILE A 189 -5.35 14.05 20.81
CA ILE A 189 -5.94 13.08 19.87
C ILE A 189 -7.15 12.48 20.56
N LEU A 190 -8.30 12.54 19.89
CA LEU A 190 -9.50 11.86 20.35
C LEU A 190 -9.39 10.37 20.03
N GLU A 191 -9.67 9.55 21.02
CA GLU A 191 -9.59 8.10 20.91
C GLU A 191 -10.78 7.56 20.13
N SER A 192 -10.52 6.62 19.22
CA SER A 192 -11.58 5.77 18.68
C SER A 192 -12.15 4.88 19.80
N PRO A 193 -13.48 4.76 19.91
CA PRO A 193 -14.11 3.82 20.83
C PRO A 193 -13.97 2.35 20.36
N VAL A 194 -13.57 2.13 19.11
CA VAL A 194 -13.39 0.80 18.51
C VAL A 194 -12.03 0.79 17.80
N ILE A 195 -11.15 -0.11 18.21
CA ILE A 195 -9.77 -0.18 17.73
C ILE A 195 -9.47 -1.39 16.85
N ASP A 196 -10.39 -2.35 16.82
CA ASP A 196 -10.35 -3.55 15.97
C ASP A 196 -11.58 -3.61 15.06
N GLY A 197 -11.42 -4.12 13.83
CA GLY A 197 -12.49 -4.29 12.85
C GLY A 197 -13.23 -3.01 12.46
N TYR A 198 -12.65 -1.84 12.72
CA TYR A 198 -13.38 -0.57 12.66
C TYR A 198 -13.69 -0.09 11.24
N ARG A 199 -12.96 -0.59 10.23
CA ARG A 199 -13.03 -0.11 8.84
C ARG A 199 -14.25 -0.66 8.12
N ASN A 200 -15.18 0.22 7.73
CA ASN A 200 -16.39 -0.15 7.00
C ASN A 200 -16.19 -0.32 5.47
N LYS A 201 -14.99 -0.05 4.95
CA LYS A 201 -14.65 -0.25 3.53
C LYS A 201 -13.26 -0.85 3.39
N CYS A 202 -13.18 -2.13 3.04
CA CYS A 202 -11.93 -2.82 2.77
C CYS A 202 -11.74 -3.07 1.27
N GLU A 203 -10.58 -2.68 0.76
CA GLU A 203 -10.22 -2.70 -0.67
C GLU A 203 -9.05 -3.67 -0.84
N PHE A 204 -9.35 -4.90 -1.26
CA PHE A 204 -8.38 -5.98 -1.42
C PHE A 204 -7.88 -6.05 -2.86
N SER A 205 -6.57 -6.20 -3.03
CA SER A 205 -5.99 -6.54 -4.33
C SER A 205 -6.20 -8.02 -4.62
N VAL A 206 -6.35 -8.34 -5.91
CA VAL A 206 -6.33 -9.71 -6.43
C VAL A 206 -5.00 -9.89 -7.16
N GLY A 207 -4.28 -10.95 -6.83
CA GLY A 207 -2.97 -11.22 -7.42
C GLY A 207 -2.46 -12.60 -7.06
N HIS A 208 -1.14 -12.76 -7.04
CA HIS A 208 -0.48 -14.01 -6.65
C HIS A 208 0.28 -13.82 -5.34
N SER A 209 0.22 -14.81 -4.46
CA SER A 209 1.05 -14.88 -3.26
C SER A 209 2.51 -15.17 -3.59
N LEU A 210 3.37 -15.13 -2.57
CA LEU A 210 4.77 -15.57 -2.69
C LEU A 210 4.87 -17.04 -3.14
N ALA A 211 3.86 -17.86 -2.83
CA ALA A 211 3.76 -19.25 -3.28
C ALA A 211 3.17 -19.41 -4.70
N GLY A 212 2.81 -18.31 -5.37
CA GLY A 212 2.20 -18.33 -6.70
C GLY A 212 0.73 -18.76 -6.74
N LYS A 213 0.04 -18.78 -5.59
CA LYS A 213 -1.41 -19.06 -5.51
C LYS A 213 -2.19 -17.78 -5.81
N LYS A 214 -3.34 -17.89 -6.49
CA LYS A 214 -4.27 -16.75 -6.63
C LYS A 214 -4.76 -16.35 -5.24
N THR A 215 -4.56 -15.10 -4.85
CA THR A 215 -4.81 -14.62 -3.48
C THR A 215 -5.54 -13.28 -3.49
N VAL A 216 -6.44 -13.12 -2.51
CA VAL A 216 -7.21 -11.89 -2.26
C VAL A 216 -6.75 -11.30 -0.94
N GLY A 217 -6.20 -10.09 -0.98
CA GLY A 217 -5.68 -9.47 0.24
C GLY A 217 -4.94 -8.18 -0.04
N PHE A 218 -3.78 -8.00 0.59
CA PHE A 218 -3.00 -6.77 0.46
C PHE A 218 -1.62 -7.05 -0.11
N MET A 219 -1.07 -6.04 -0.79
CA MET A 219 0.29 -6.13 -1.29
C MET A 219 1.29 -6.03 -0.14
N LEU A 220 2.29 -6.91 -0.12
CA LEU A 220 3.36 -6.89 0.88
C LEU A 220 4.29 -5.68 0.75
N GLY A 221 4.39 -5.09 -0.44
CA GLY A 221 5.32 -4.01 -0.70
C GLY A 221 4.93 -3.19 -1.91
N ASN A 222 5.78 -2.22 -2.22
CA ASN A 222 5.52 -1.31 -3.33
C ASN A 222 6.09 -1.89 -4.63
N PHE A 223 5.42 -1.59 -5.76
CA PHE A 223 5.92 -1.95 -7.10
C PHE A 223 7.34 -1.44 -7.35
N ARG A 224 7.71 -0.27 -6.80
CA ARG A 224 9.07 0.29 -6.88
C ARG A 224 10.14 -0.61 -6.27
N GLU A 225 9.77 -1.48 -5.32
CA GLU A 225 10.63 -2.46 -4.68
C GLU A 225 10.57 -3.83 -5.40
N GLY A 226 9.82 -3.90 -6.52
CA GLY A 226 9.57 -5.11 -7.30
C GLY A 226 8.68 -6.13 -6.58
N VAL A 227 8.07 -5.78 -5.44
CA VAL A 227 7.19 -6.67 -4.70
C VAL A 227 5.77 -6.50 -5.19
N THR A 228 5.25 -7.51 -5.88
CA THR A 228 3.86 -7.56 -6.38
C THR A 228 3.03 -8.66 -5.71
N ALA A 229 3.62 -9.34 -4.72
CA ALA A 229 2.94 -10.41 -4.00
C ALA A 229 1.77 -9.86 -3.19
N VAL A 230 0.63 -10.55 -3.31
CA VAL A 230 -0.59 -10.29 -2.55
C VAL A 230 -0.74 -11.40 -1.54
N GLU A 231 -0.87 -11.05 -0.28
CA GLU A 231 -1.06 -12.00 0.82
C GLU A 231 -2.39 -11.73 1.53
N GLU A 232 -2.93 -12.78 2.13
CA GLU A 232 -4.21 -12.77 2.84
C GLU A 232 -4.20 -11.75 4.00
N PRO A 233 -5.36 -11.15 4.34
CA PRO A 233 -5.48 -10.14 5.39
C PRO A 233 -5.43 -10.73 6.81
N VAL A 234 -4.36 -11.45 7.13
CA VAL A 234 -4.12 -12.09 8.43
C VAL A 234 -3.58 -11.07 9.43
N ASP A 235 -4.05 -11.14 10.68
CA ASP A 235 -3.63 -10.30 11.81
C ASP A 235 -3.72 -8.78 11.56
N CYS A 236 -4.70 -8.35 10.76
CA CYS A 236 -4.94 -6.96 10.42
C CYS A 236 -6.03 -6.35 11.31
N PRO A 237 -5.70 -5.66 12.42
CA PRO A 237 -6.71 -5.17 13.37
C PRO A 237 -7.68 -4.17 12.76
N ASN A 238 -7.29 -3.47 11.69
CA ASN A 238 -8.19 -2.53 11.02
C ASN A 238 -9.29 -3.20 10.17
N VAL A 239 -9.15 -4.48 9.81
CA VAL A 239 -10.06 -5.17 8.88
C VAL A 239 -11.10 -5.93 9.69
N SER A 240 -12.38 -5.78 9.35
CA SER A 240 -13.45 -6.51 10.03
C SER A 240 -13.39 -8.01 9.71
N ALA A 241 -13.89 -8.84 10.62
CA ALA A 241 -14.05 -10.27 10.36
C ALA A 241 -14.99 -10.54 9.16
N MET A 242 -15.94 -9.62 8.88
CA MET A 242 -16.88 -9.71 7.76
C MET A 242 -16.12 -9.60 6.44
N SER A 243 -15.30 -8.56 6.33
CA SER A 243 -14.47 -8.30 5.17
C SER A 243 -13.49 -9.44 4.91
N CYS A 244 -12.88 -10.01 5.96
CA CYS A 244 -12.02 -11.20 5.83
C CYS A 244 -12.78 -12.43 5.30
N LYS A 245 -13.99 -12.71 5.82
CA LYS A 245 -14.81 -13.83 5.34
C LYS A 245 -15.18 -13.69 3.86
N TYR A 246 -15.60 -12.51 3.43
CA TYR A 246 -15.89 -12.26 2.01
C TYR A 246 -14.66 -12.37 1.11
N ALA A 247 -13.50 -11.87 1.56
CA ALA A 247 -12.25 -12.04 0.83
C ALA A 247 -11.89 -13.53 0.67
N MET A 248 -12.10 -14.35 1.70
CA MET A 248 -11.89 -15.80 1.66
C MET A 248 -12.84 -16.49 0.67
N ILE A 249 -14.15 -16.20 0.72
CA ILE A 249 -15.14 -16.76 -0.22
C ILE A 249 -14.75 -16.42 -1.67
N PHE A 250 -14.34 -15.18 -1.93
CA PHE A 250 -13.90 -14.78 -3.27
C PHE A 250 -12.58 -15.45 -3.67
N GLN A 251 -11.63 -15.61 -2.75
CA GLN A 251 -10.38 -16.31 -3.01
C GLN A 251 -10.59 -17.77 -3.39
N ASP A 252 -11.51 -18.47 -2.72
CA ASP A 252 -11.85 -19.85 -3.02
C ASP A 252 -12.48 -19.97 -4.41
N PHE A 253 -13.36 -19.04 -4.77
CA PHE A 253 -13.89 -18.92 -6.13
C PHE A 253 -12.77 -18.74 -7.17
N LEU A 254 -11.78 -17.88 -6.91
CA LEU A 254 -10.69 -17.63 -7.85
C LEU A 254 -9.84 -18.88 -8.15
N GLN A 255 -9.76 -19.84 -7.23
CA GLN A 255 -9.06 -21.11 -7.49
C GLN A 255 -9.75 -21.93 -8.58
N LEU A 256 -11.07 -21.79 -8.71
CA LEU A 256 -11.89 -22.49 -9.70
C LEU A 256 -12.08 -21.69 -10.99
N SER A 257 -11.93 -20.36 -10.92
CA SER A 257 -12.09 -19.48 -12.09
C SER A 257 -11.01 -19.75 -13.13
N CYS A 258 -11.44 -19.88 -14.39
CA CYS A 258 -10.54 -19.99 -15.53
C CYS A 258 -9.90 -18.65 -15.91
N LEU A 259 -10.42 -17.53 -15.40
CA LEU A 259 -9.90 -16.20 -15.70
C LEU A 259 -8.67 -15.87 -14.83
N PRO A 260 -7.68 -15.17 -15.40
CA PRO A 260 -6.44 -14.83 -14.71
C PRO A 260 -6.64 -13.74 -13.66
N ALA A 261 -5.89 -13.84 -12.55
CA ALA A 261 -5.72 -12.73 -11.62
C ALA A 261 -4.89 -11.62 -12.27
N TRP A 262 -5.10 -10.37 -11.83
CA TRP A 262 -4.37 -9.22 -12.36
C TRP A 262 -2.88 -9.31 -12.07
N ASN A 263 -2.08 -9.13 -13.12
CA ASN A 263 -0.64 -9.02 -13.05
C ASN A 263 -0.23 -7.55 -13.20
N ARG A 264 0.31 -6.98 -12.13
CA ARG A 264 0.76 -5.57 -12.10
C ARG A 264 2.04 -5.32 -12.88
N VAL A 265 2.78 -6.36 -13.28
CA VAL A 265 4.03 -6.21 -14.04
C VAL A 265 3.76 -5.90 -15.50
N ASP A 266 2.81 -6.61 -16.10
CA ASP A 266 2.41 -6.44 -17.51
C ASP A 266 1.07 -5.69 -17.67
N ASN A 267 0.41 -5.34 -16.56
CA ASN A 267 -0.91 -4.72 -16.53
C ASN A 267 -1.96 -5.52 -17.31
N SER A 268 -1.93 -6.84 -17.13
CA SER A 268 -2.84 -7.78 -17.78
C SER A 268 -3.58 -8.66 -16.77
N GLY A 269 -4.56 -9.40 -17.26
CA GLY A 269 -5.41 -10.28 -16.46
C GLY A 269 -6.81 -9.71 -16.27
N PHE A 270 -7.67 -10.45 -15.59
CA PHE A 270 -9.10 -10.13 -15.50
C PHE A 270 -9.49 -9.63 -14.10
N TRP A 271 -9.23 -10.41 -13.05
CA TRP A 271 -9.65 -10.07 -11.67
C TRP A 271 -8.65 -9.12 -11.00
N ARG A 272 -9.08 -7.89 -10.65
CA ARG A 272 -8.14 -6.83 -10.20
C ARG A 272 -8.24 -6.51 -8.71
N GLN A 273 -9.45 -6.23 -8.26
CA GLN A 273 -9.72 -5.71 -6.93
C GLN A 273 -11.05 -6.25 -6.43
N PHE A 274 -11.11 -6.52 -5.14
CA PHE A 274 -12.31 -6.96 -4.45
C PHE A 274 -12.55 -6.02 -3.27
N THR A 275 -13.68 -5.35 -3.25
CA THR A 275 -14.02 -4.36 -2.22
C THR A 275 -15.24 -4.81 -1.46
N VAL A 276 -15.15 -4.78 -0.13
CA VAL A 276 -16.28 -5.00 0.78
C VAL A 276 -16.60 -3.66 1.42
N ARG A 277 -17.86 -3.25 1.35
CA ARG A 277 -18.39 -2.06 2.01
C ARG A 277 -19.55 -2.44 2.91
N GLU A 278 -19.46 -2.03 4.16
CA GLU A 278 -20.37 -2.39 5.24
C GLU A 278 -21.25 -1.19 5.60
N GLY A 279 -22.55 -1.39 5.62
CA GLY A 279 -23.55 -0.43 6.05
C GLY A 279 -24.04 -0.79 7.45
N ARG A 280 -23.88 0.14 8.41
CA ARG A 280 -24.26 -0.10 9.81
C ARG A 280 -25.66 0.45 10.09
N SER A 281 -26.35 -0.21 11.01
CA SER A 281 -27.62 0.23 11.57
C SER A 281 -27.41 1.31 12.66
N PRO A 282 -28.46 2.07 13.02
CA PRO A 282 -28.37 3.10 14.06
C PRO A 282 -27.96 2.50 15.42
N ALA A 283 -27.13 3.24 16.17
CA ALA A 283 -26.59 2.82 17.46
C ALA A 283 -27.65 2.52 18.56
N GLN A 284 -28.92 2.92 18.37
CA GLN A 284 -30.00 2.67 19.32
C GLN A 284 -30.47 1.19 19.36
N ALA A 285 -30.00 0.35 18.44
CA ALA A 285 -30.49 -1.03 18.31
C ALA A 285 -29.69 -2.09 19.10
N VAL A 286 -28.46 -1.81 19.59
CA VAL A 286 -27.62 -2.85 20.22
C VAL A 286 -26.74 -2.29 21.35
N VAL A 287 -26.79 -2.93 22.53
CA VAL A 287 -25.90 -2.67 23.68
C VAL A 287 -24.44 -2.94 23.28
N ALA A 288 -23.55 -2.02 23.65
CA ALA A 288 -22.23 -1.77 23.07
C ALA A 288 -21.13 -2.82 23.34
N GLN A 289 -21.29 -4.06 22.88
CA GLN A 289 -20.21 -5.06 22.99
C GLN A 289 -19.83 -5.80 21.70
N ASP A 290 -20.66 -5.79 20.64
CA ASP A 290 -20.29 -6.43 19.38
C ASP A 290 -20.62 -5.56 18.17
N THR A 291 -19.64 -4.79 17.68
CA THR A 291 -19.76 -3.94 16.49
C THR A 291 -20.12 -4.72 15.23
N GLN A 292 -19.85 -6.03 15.20
CA GLN A 292 -20.17 -6.90 14.08
C GLN A 292 -21.68 -7.07 13.90
N THR A 293 -22.44 -7.03 14.99
CA THR A 293 -23.91 -7.17 14.99
C THR A 293 -24.66 -5.95 14.46
N GLN A 294 -23.96 -4.83 14.27
CA GLN A 294 -24.54 -3.59 13.74
C GLN A 294 -24.51 -3.54 12.21
N ILE A 295 -23.76 -4.42 11.53
CA ILE A 295 -23.68 -4.44 10.07
C ILE A 295 -24.97 -5.07 9.53
N SER A 296 -25.81 -4.28 8.88
CA SER A 296 -27.09 -4.72 8.32
C SER A 296 -27.05 -4.90 6.81
N GLU A 297 -26.20 -4.14 6.12
CA GLU A 297 -26.08 -4.16 4.67
C GLU A 297 -24.62 -4.34 4.25
N VAL A 298 -24.39 -5.08 3.16
CA VAL A 298 -23.05 -5.22 2.55
C VAL A 298 -23.15 -5.06 1.05
N MET A 299 -22.26 -4.24 0.52
CA MET A 299 -21.99 -4.10 -0.90
C MET A 299 -20.63 -4.71 -1.24
N ILE A 300 -20.63 -5.58 -2.23
CA ILE A 300 -19.41 -6.10 -2.83
C ILE A 300 -19.19 -5.42 -4.18
N ILE A 301 -17.97 -4.90 -4.38
CA ILE A 301 -17.55 -4.31 -5.65
C ILE A 301 -16.37 -5.12 -6.18
N ILE A 302 -16.52 -5.71 -7.37
CA ILE A 302 -15.45 -6.46 -8.03
C ILE A 302 -14.96 -5.65 -9.23
N GLN A 303 -13.71 -5.21 -9.18
CA GLN A 303 -13.08 -4.54 -10.30
C GLN A 303 -12.44 -5.57 -11.24
N VAL A 304 -12.77 -5.48 -12.52
CA VAL A 304 -12.26 -6.38 -13.56
C VAL A 304 -11.63 -5.60 -14.71
N CYS A 305 -10.98 -6.30 -15.63
CA CYS A 305 -10.59 -5.79 -16.95
C CYS A 305 -11.12 -6.74 -18.02
N SER A 306 -12.12 -6.30 -18.78
CA SER A 306 -12.73 -7.08 -19.87
C SER A 306 -11.84 -7.27 -21.11
N THR A 307 -10.67 -6.64 -21.16
CA THR A 307 -9.82 -6.62 -22.36
C THR A 307 -9.44 -8.02 -22.81
N GLY A 308 -9.88 -8.41 -24.01
CA GLY A 308 -9.55 -9.70 -24.61
C GLY A 308 -10.28 -10.91 -24.01
N VAL A 309 -11.35 -10.69 -23.24
CA VAL A 309 -12.18 -11.76 -22.68
C VAL A 309 -13.50 -11.86 -23.43
N ASP A 310 -13.89 -13.09 -23.78
CA ASP A 310 -15.17 -13.37 -24.43
C ASP A 310 -16.37 -13.00 -23.53
N GLU A 311 -17.40 -12.39 -24.13
CA GLU A 311 -18.55 -11.88 -23.38
C GLU A 311 -19.40 -12.99 -22.77
N VAL A 312 -19.51 -14.15 -23.43
CA VAL A 312 -20.26 -15.31 -22.90
C VAL A 312 -19.53 -15.89 -21.71
N LEU A 313 -18.22 -16.10 -21.85
CA LEU A 313 -17.37 -16.55 -20.75
C LEU A 313 -17.44 -15.60 -19.54
N MET A 314 -17.42 -14.29 -19.79
CA MET A 314 -17.51 -13.28 -18.74
C MET A 314 -18.86 -13.34 -18.00
N LYS A 315 -19.97 -13.44 -18.73
CA LYS A 315 -21.31 -13.59 -18.15
C LYS A 315 -21.42 -14.86 -17.32
N ASP A 316 -20.87 -15.97 -17.80
CA ASP A 316 -20.85 -17.24 -17.09
C ASP A 316 -20.06 -17.14 -15.78
N GLU A 317 -18.88 -16.51 -15.81
CA GLU A 317 -18.05 -16.31 -14.61
C GLU A 317 -18.72 -15.36 -13.61
N PHE A 318 -19.40 -14.30 -14.06
CA PHE A 318 -20.20 -13.43 -13.18
C PHE A 318 -21.37 -14.16 -12.53
N ALA A 319 -22.07 -15.01 -13.27
CA ALA A 319 -23.16 -15.83 -12.72
C ALA A 319 -22.65 -16.81 -11.65
N LYS A 320 -21.53 -17.49 -11.92
CA LYS A 320 -20.88 -18.38 -10.93
C LYS A 320 -20.43 -17.60 -9.70
N LEU A 321 -19.77 -16.46 -9.89
CA LEU A 321 -19.31 -15.59 -8.80
C LEU A 321 -20.46 -15.13 -7.91
N SER A 322 -21.53 -14.61 -8.51
CA SER A 322 -22.71 -14.14 -7.78
C SER A 322 -23.32 -15.27 -6.95
N LYS A 323 -23.49 -16.45 -7.54
CA LYS A 323 -23.97 -17.65 -6.82
C LYS A 323 -23.04 -18.04 -5.67
N THR A 324 -21.73 -18.04 -5.87
CA THR A 324 -20.76 -18.40 -4.82
C THR A 324 -20.77 -17.40 -3.67
N LEU A 325 -20.86 -16.10 -3.94
CA LEU A 325 -20.93 -15.08 -2.90
C LEU A 325 -22.22 -15.18 -2.08
N VAL A 326 -23.37 -15.36 -2.74
CA VAL A 326 -24.67 -15.53 -2.06
C VAL A 326 -24.67 -16.80 -1.20
N GLN A 327 -24.21 -17.93 -1.75
CA GLN A 327 -24.13 -19.18 -1.00
C GLN A 327 -23.12 -19.11 0.15
N GLY A 328 -21.96 -18.51 -0.07
CA GLY A 328 -20.93 -18.32 0.94
C GLY A 328 -21.42 -17.45 2.10
N ALA A 329 -22.13 -16.37 1.79
CA ALA A 329 -22.77 -15.52 2.80
C ALA A 329 -23.81 -16.29 3.62
N ALA A 330 -24.68 -17.07 2.97
CA ALA A 330 -25.75 -17.82 3.62
C ALA A 330 -25.27 -19.00 4.48
N THR A 331 -24.14 -19.64 4.12
CA THR A 331 -23.58 -20.80 4.82
C THR A 331 -22.71 -20.45 6.02
N CYS A 332 -22.29 -19.18 6.14
CA CYS A 332 -21.58 -18.71 7.32
C CYS A 332 -22.46 -18.84 8.58
N SER A 333 -21.82 -19.02 9.73
CA SER A 333 -22.48 -18.98 11.03
C SER A 333 -21.93 -17.80 11.85
N PRO A 334 -22.76 -16.79 12.20
CA PRO A 334 -24.08 -16.53 11.61
C PRO A 334 -23.99 -16.16 10.11
N PRO A 335 -25.11 -16.23 9.36
CA PRO A 335 -25.15 -15.80 7.97
C PRO A 335 -24.69 -14.35 7.82
N LEU A 336 -23.94 -14.07 6.75
CA LEU A 336 -23.44 -12.72 6.48
C LEU A 336 -24.51 -11.93 5.70
N PRO A 337 -24.75 -10.65 6.03
CA PRO A 337 -25.58 -9.78 5.19
C PRO A 337 -24.90 -9.58 3.84
N LEU A 338 -25.66 -9.69 2.74
CA LEU A 338 -25.22 -9.40 1.38
C LEU A 338 -26.38 -8.73 0.64
N THR A 339 -26.24 -7.44 0.36
CA THR A 339 -27.33 -6.61 -0.17
C THR A 339 -27.17 -6.37 -1.66
N THR A 340 -25.94 -6.13 -2.11
CA THR A 340 -25.67 -5.84 -3.53
C THR A 340 -24.27 -6.29 -3.95
N ILE A 341 -24.18 -6.71 -5.20
CA ILE A 341 -22.92 -7.07 -5.87
C ILE A 341 -22.85 -6.25 -7.15
N VAL A 342 -21.73 -5.55 -7.34
CA VAL A 342 -21.48 -4.71 -8.50
C VAL A 342 -20.13 -5.05 -9.11
N VAL A 343 -20.08 -5.15 -10.44
CA VAL A 343 -18.82 -5.24 -11.17
C VAL A 343 -18.45 -3.87 -11.73
N GLN A 344 -17.22 -3.43 -11.50
CA GLN A 344 -16.64 -2.25 -12.12
C GLN A 344 -15.67 -2.70 -13.22
N ASP A 345 -16.07 -2.54 -14.49
CA ASP A 345 -15.20 -2.89 -15.61
C ASP A 345 -14.24 -1.75 -15.93
N HIS A 346 -12.98 -1.93 -15.55
CA HIS A 346 -11.93 -0.93 -15.70
C HIS A 346 -10.77 -1.49 -16.54
N VAL A 347 -10.55 -0.88 -17.70
CA VAL A 347 -9.47 -1.27 -18.65
C VAL A 347 -8.18 -0.45 -18.50
N GLY A 348 -8.08 0.41 -17.49
CA GLY A 348 -6.90 1.24 -17.26
C GLY A 348 -5.74 0.49 -16.57
N ILE A 349 -4.57 1.11 -16.52
CA ILE A 349 -3.35 0.46 -15.97
C ILE A 349 -3.30 0.39 -14.44
N SER A 350 -4.11 1.20 -13.74
CA SER A 350 -4.10 1.30 -12.28
C SER A 350 -5.44 0.87 -11.69
N ASN A 351 -5.53 0.64 -10.39
CA ASN A 351 -6.83 0.34 -9.76
C ASN A 351 -7.71 1.59 -9.58
N VAL A 352 -7.19 2.79 -9.88
CA VAL A 352 -7.98 4.03 -9.82
C VAL A 352 -8.87 4.10 -11.05
N ALA A 353 -10.10 3.61 -10.91
CA ALA A 353 -11.12 3.72 -11.94
C ALA A 353 -11.63 5.19 -12.05
N PRO A 354 -11.90 5.67 -13.27
CA PRO A 354 -12.62 6.93 -13.49
C PRO A 354 -14.01 6.95 -12.84
N ALA A 355 -14.55 8.14 -12.60
CA ALA A 355 -15.86 8.29 -11.97
C ALA A 355 -17.01 7.77 -12.84
N ASP A 356 -16.84 7.81 -14.17
CA ASP A 356 -17.75 7.33 -15.20
C ASP A 356 -17.50 5.86 -15.61
N CYS A 357 -16.62 5.15 -14.90
CA CYS A 357 -16.31 3.75 -15.17
C CYS A 357 -17.59 2.89 -15.06
N PRO A 358 -17.90 2.04 -16.07
CA PRO A 358 -19.13 1.25 -16.08
C PRO A 358 -19.30 0.40 -14.82
N LEU A 359 -20.53 0.40 -14.28
CA LEU A 359 -20.95 -0.43 -13.16
C LEU A 359 -22.05 -1.38 -13.61
N ILE A 360 -21.79 -2.68 -13.46
CA ILE A 360 -22.70 -3.76 -13.87
C ILE A 360 -23.26 -4.41 -12.60
N PRO A 361 -24.55 -4.25 -12.27
CA PRO A 361 -25.14 -4.91 -11.12
C PRO A 361 -25.27 -6.42 -11.36
N LEU A 362 -24.78 -7.24 -10.43
CA LEU A 362 -24.97 -8.71 -10.43
C LEU A 362 -26.00 -9.16 -9.39
N LEU A 363 -26.18 -8.38 -8.31
CA LEU A 363 -27.20 -8.57 -7.29
C LEU A 363 -27.68 -7.19 -6.84
N ALA A 364 -29.00 -7.00 -6.79
CA ALA A 364 -29.63 -5.77 -6.35
C ALA A 364 -30.88 -6.10 -5.51
N PRO A 365 -31.24 -5.27 -4.52
CA PRO A 365 -32.48 -5.47 -3.75
C PRO A 365 -33.71 -5.43 -4.66
N GLU A 366 -34.68 -6.29 -4.38
CA GLU A 366 -36.02 -6.15 -4.92
C GLU A 366 -36.69 -4.96 -4.22
N VAL A 367 -37.13 -3.94 -4.98
CA VAL A 367 -37.89 -2.80 -4.47
C VAL A 367 -39.27 -2.86 -5.12
N ASP A 368 -40.31 -2.76 -4.31
CA ASP A 368 -41.70 -2.67 -4.76
C ASP A 368 -41.85 -1.52 -5.77
N GLN A 369 -42.62 -1.77 -6.83
CA GLN A 369 -42.76 -0.91 -8.02
C GLN A 369 -43.51 0.42 -7.76
N SER A 370 -43.62 0.87 -6.52
CA SER A 370 -44.43 2.04 -6.12
C SER A 370 -43.68 3.37 -6.11
N GLU A 371 -42.36 3.39 -6.32
CA GLU A 371 -41.60 4.64 -6.48
C GLU A 371 -41.08 4.80 -7.91
N GLU A 372 -41.84 5.52 -8.74
CA GLU A 372 -41.42 6.03 -10.05
C GLU A 372 -40.26 7.01 -9.90
N GLY A 373 -39.06 6.46 -9.80
CA GLY A 373 -37.78 7.16 -9.89
C GLY A 373 -36.70 6.12 -10.14
N ALA A 374 -35.67 6.47 -10.91
CA ALA A 374 -34.50 5.61 -11.09
C ALA A 374 -33.73 5.49 -9.76
N VAL A 375 -34.26 4.75 -8.80
CA VAL A 375 -33.57 4.42 -7.56
C VAL A 375 -32.43 3.49 -7.97
N ASP A 376 -31.21 4.02 -7.93
CA ASP A 376 -29.99 3.26 -8.12
C ASP A 376 -29.98 2.10 -7.11
N LYS A 377 -30.28 0.89 -7.63
CA LYS A 377 -30.46 -0.33 -6.84
C LYS A 377 -29.13 -0.89 -6.32
N THR A 378 -28.01 -0.21 -6.57
CA THR A 378 -26.67 -0.63 -6.16
C THR A 378 -26.16 0.13 -4.94
N ARG A 379 -27.06 0.60 -4.08
CA ARG A 379 -26.70 1.41 -2.91
C ARG A 379 -26.92 0.64 -1.62
N ILE A 380 -26.10 0.97 -0.63
CA ILE A 380 -26.30 0.56 0.77
C ILE A 380 -26.46 1.77 1.66
N HIS A 381 -26.80 1.56 2.92
CA HIS A 381 -27.07 2.60 3.89
C HIS A 381 -26.14 2.49 5.10
N ASP A 382 -25.66 3.63 5.55
CA ASP A 382 -24.90 3.75 6.79
C ASP A 382 -25.43 4.93 7.61
N HIS A 383 -25.08 4.99 8.89
CA HIS A 383 -25.58 6.00 9.81
C HIS A 383 -24.45 6.81 10.44
N ILE A 384 -24.60 8.14 10.44
CA ILE A 384 -23.75 9.07 11.19
C ILE A 384 -24.65 9.96 12.02
N SER A 385 -24.44 10.00 13.33
CA SER A 385 -25.21 10.86 14.26
C SER A 385 -26.73 10.75 14.06
N ASN A 386 -27.23 9.51 13.91
CA ASN A 386 -28.64 9.14 13.63
C ASN A 386 -29.19 9.54 12.25
N LEU A 387 -28.39 10.17 11.39
CA LEU A 387 -28.77 10.43 10.00
C LEU A 387 -28.41 9.23 9.14
N ARG A 388 -29.35 8.81 8.28
CA ARG A 388 -29.14 7.74 7.31
C ARG A 388 -28.56 8.31 6.02
N PHE A 389 -27.48 7.70 5.54
CA PHE A 389 -26.82 8.08 4.30
C PHE A 389 -26.91 6.94 3.29
N SER A 390 -27.28 7.26 2.05
CA SER A 390 -27.28 6.29 0.96
C SER A 390 -25.94 6.34 0.21
N LEU A 391 -25.26 5.21 0.11
CA LEU A 391 -23.89 5.07 -0.36
C LEU A 391 -23.89 4.33 -1.70
N SER A 392 -23.44 5.02 -2.76
CA SER A 392 -23.19 4.37 -4.06
C SER A 392 -21.82 3.68 -4.09
N PRO A 393 -21.55 2.80 -5.06
CA PRO A 393 -20.28 2.05 -5.13
C PRO A 393 -19.02 2.92 -5.12
N THR A 394 -19.05 4.05 -5.84
CA THR A 394 -17.89 4.94 -6.01
C THR A 394 -17.87 6.11 -5.02
N ALA A 395 -18.94 6.35 -4.27
CA ALA A 395 -19.00 7.47 -3.33
C ALA A 395 -17.98 7.32 -2.19
N PHE A 396 -17.20 8.37 -1.96
CA PHE A 396 -16.41 8.48 -0.74
C PHE A 396 -17.34 8.56 0.47
N PHE A 397 -16.99 7.83 1.52
CA PHE A 397 -17.61 7.94 2.83
C PHE A 397 -16.54 7.63 3.88
N GLN A 398 -16.68 8.20 5.07
CA GLN A 398 -15.69 8.04 6.11
C GLN A 398 -15.51 6.54 6.41
N LYS A 399 -14.25 6.08 6.40
CA LYS A 399 -13.93 4.66 6.59
C LYS A 399 -14.15 4.19 8.04
N ASP A 400 -14.23 5.14 8.97
CA ASP A 400 -14.45 4.95 10.41
C ASP A 400 -15.54 5.92 10.92
N CYS A 401 -16.80 5.50 11.06
CA CYS A 401 -17.91 6.40 11.42
C CYS A 401 -18.02 6.70 12.93
N THR A 402 -17.27 6.00 13.78
CA THR A 402 -17.43 6.03 15.24
C THR A 402 -16.91 7.29 15.97
N PRO A 403 -15.89 8.03 15.52
CA PRO A 403 -15.30 9.08 16.33
C PRO A 403 -15.86 10.51 16.07
N LEU A 404 -17.00 10.66 15.40
CA LEU A 404 -17.53 11.98 15.06
C LEU A 404 -18.17 12.70 16.25
N LEU A 405 -17.39 13.45 17.04
CA LEU A 405 -17.93 14.63 17.72
C LEU A 405 -16.90 15.76 17.99
N VAL A 406 -17.40 16.97 17.69
CA VAL A 406 -17.01 18.33 18.12
C VAL A 406 -16.14 19.11 17.14
N ILE A 407 -16.81 20.04 16.44
CA ILE A 407 -16.22 21.20 15.79
C ILE A 407 -16.23 22.35 16.82
N GLY A 408 -15.06 22.89 17.14
CA GLY A 408 -14.88 24.12 17.92
C GLY A 408 -14.07 25.15 17.12
N PRO A 409 -14.21 26.46 17.40
CA PRO A 409 -13.54 27.49 16.61
C PRO A 409 -12.03 27.48 16.84
N ILE A 410 -11.27 27.42 15.74
CA ILE A 410 -9.79 27.54 15.66
C ILE A 410 -9.05 26.61 16.64
N SER A 411 -9.38 25.32 16.59
CA SER A 411 -8.62 24.27 17.25
C SER A 411 -8.53 23.06 16.32
N ILE A 412 -7.33 22.55 16.05
CA ILE A 412 -7.17 21.34 15.25
C ILE A 412 -7.49 20.15 16.15
N ARG A 413 -8.74 19.66 16.08
CA ARG A 413 -9.10 18.30 16.50
C ARG A 413 -8.83 17.38 15.33
N THR A 414 -7.80 16.55 15.45
CA THR A 414 -7.33 15.72 14.31
C THR A 414 -8.09 14.39 14.28
N HIS A 415 -9.18 14.31 13.51
CA HIS A 415 -9.75 13.05 13.07
C HIS A 415 -9.52 12.86 11.57
N TYR A 416 -8.32 12.42 11.18
CA TYR A 416 -7.88 12.31 9.78
C TYR A 416 -7.42 13.63 9.14
N PHE A 417 -6.18 14.04 9.42
CA PHE A 417 -5.39 14.84 8.48
C PHE A 417 -4.08 14.15 8.04
N LEU A 418 -3.76 12.98 8.60
CA LEU A 418 -2.49 12.30 8.39
C LEU A 418 -2.48 11.26 7.26
N THR A 419 -3.62 10.79 6.77
CA THR A 419 -3.65 9.86 5.63
C THR A 419 -3.29 10.54 4.30
N TYR A 420 -3.45 11.86 4.20
CA TYR A 420 -3.02 12.64 3.02
C TYR A 420 -1.59 13.16 3.12
N ALA A 421 -1.01 13.31 4.31
CA ALA A 421 0.35 13.81 4.46
C ALA A 421 1.43 12.72 4.25
N VAL A 422 1.17 11.47 4.63
CA VAL A 422 2.12 10.36 4.42
C VAL A 422 2.12 9.88 2.96
N GLY A 423 1.04 10.12 2.21
CA GLY A 423 0.96 9.84 0.76
C GLY A 423 1.74 10.82 -0.13
N LEU A 424 2.05 12.03 0.36
CA LEU A 424 2.80 13.04 -0.39
C LEU A 424 4.32 12.89 -0.26
N GLU A 425 4.83 12.22 0.77
CA GLU A 425 6.28 11.92 0.88
C GLU A 425 6.72 10.69 0.07
N GLN A 426 5.79 9.87 -0.46
CA GLN A 426 6.13 8.77 -1.40
C GLN A 426 6.05 9.18 -2.89
N LEU A 427 5.63 10.41 -3.19
CA LEU A 427 5.57 10.98 -4.54
C LEU A 427 6.65 12.06 -4.82
N ALA A 428 7.64 12.21 -3.93
CA ALA A 428 8.88 12.95 -4.21
C ALA A 428 10.04 12.02 -4.60
#